data_AF-A0AAU6Z6W6-F1
#
_entry.id   AF-A0AAU6Z6W6-F1
#
_cell.length_a   1.000
_cell.length_b   1.000
_cell.length_c   1.000
_cell.angle_alpha   90.00
_cell.angle_beta   90.00
_cell.angle_gamma   90.00
#
_symmetry.space_group_name_H-M   'P 1'
#
loop_
_entity.id
_entity.type
_entity.pdbx_description
1 polymer ?
#
loop_
_entity_poly.entity_id
_entity_poly.type
_entity_poly.pdbx_seq_one_letter_code
_entity_poly.pdbx_strand_id
1 'polypeptide(L)'
;MTALDLAALRRLAENGNEDAANRLAELAAERGDLEELRLLVDEGNEDAANRLAELAAQRGDLEELRLLVDEGNEEAANRLAELAAQRGDVEELKRLVDEGNDVAATLLTKLIRDTN
;
A
#
# COMPACT_ATOMS: atom_id res chain seq x y z
N MET A 1 -8.18 -0.19 25.06
CA MET A 1 -7.31 0.97 24.79
C MET A 1 -8.14 2.22 24.90
N THR A 2 -7.66 3.21 25.64
CA THR A 2 -8.35 4.47 25.92
C THR A 2 -7.88 5.57 24.95
N ALA A 3 -8.60 6.69 24.90
CA ALA A 3 -8.17 7.87 24.13
C ALA A 3 -6.81 8.42 24.63
N LEU A 4 -6.50 8.24 25.91
CA LEU A 4 -5.21 8.64 26.51
C LEU A 4 -4.06 7.76 26.00
N ASP A 5 -4.31 6.45 25.84
CA ASP A 5 -3.30 5.51 25.33
C ASP A 5 -2.95 5.82 23.85
N LEU A 6 -3.94 6.20 23.04
CA LEU A 6 -3.72 6.57 21.64
C LEU A 6 -2.91 7.87 21.53
N ALA A 7 -3.26 8.88 22.34
CA ALA A 7 -2.51 10.14 22.38
C ALA A 7 -1.07 9.94 22.86
N ALA A 8 -0.84 9.02 23.80
CA ALA A 8 0.52 8.67 24.23
C ALA A 8 1.32 8.00 23.10
N LEU A 9 0.70 7.08 22.35
CA LEU A 9 1.32 6.45 21.18
C LEU A 9 1.69 7.47 20.10
N ARG A 10 0.77 8.39 19.76
CA ARG A 10 1.04 9.46 18.77
C ARG A 10 2.24 10.30 19.15
N ARG A 11 2.31 10.74 20.40
CA ARG A 11 3.46 11.52 20.87
C ARG A 11 4.76 10.73 20.80
N LEU A 12 4.74 9.42 21.05
CA LEU A 12 5.94 8.60 20.90
C LEU A 12 6.35 8.49 19.43
N ALA A 13 5.40 8.23 18.54
CA ALA A 13 5.63 8.17 17.09
C ALA A 13 6.20 9.49 16.54
N GLU A 14 5.61 10.64 16.91
CA GLU A 14 6.08 11.98 16.57
C GLU A 14 7.52 12.26 17.06
N ASN A 15 7.97 11.58 18.11
CA ASN A 15 9.34 11.65 18.61
C ASN A 15 10.29 10.61 17.97
N GLY A 16 9.86 9.95 16.90
CA GLY A 16 10.64 8.97 16.15
C GLY A 16 10.61 7.56 16.74
N ASN A 17 9.65 7.23 17.60
CA ASN A 17 9.49 5.86 18.09
C ASN A 17 8.77 4.99 17.03
N GLU A 18 9.55 4.22 16.28
CA GLU A 18 9.05 3.34 15.22
C GLU A 18 8.03 2.31 15.72
N ASP A 19 8.27 1.69 16.88
CA ASP A 19 7.32 0.71 17.45
C ASP A 19 5.94 1.34 17.73
N ALA A 20 5.93 2.57 18.22
CA ALA A 20 4.70 3.32 18.46
C ALA A 20 4.00 3.69 17.15
N ALA A 21 4.75 4.09 16.13
CA ALA A 21 4.23 4.40 14.80
C ALA A 21 3.63 3.14 14.13
N ASN A 22 4.33 2.01 14.17
CA ASN A 22 3.85 0.73 13.64
C ASN A 22 2.60 0.26 14.38
N ARG A 23 2.55 0.47 15.72
CA ARG A 23 1.35 0.16 16.50
C ARG A 23 0.17 1.06 16.14
N LEU A 24 0.40 2.35 15.86
CA LEU A 24 -0.65 3.23 15.36
C LEU A 24 -1.13 2.78 13.97
N ALA A 25 -0.22 2.42 13.08
CA ALA A 25 -0.55 1.91 11.75
C ALA A 25 -1.42 0.65 11.82
N GLU A 26 -1.09 -0.28 12.71
CA GLU A 26 -1.90 -1.49 12.95
C GLU A 26 -3.31 -1.14 13.41
N LEU A 27 -3.43 -0.26 14.40
CA LEU A 27 -4.72 0.16 14.94
C LEU A 27 -5.56 0.96 13.93
N ALA A 28 -4.91 1.78 13.11
CA ALA A 28 -5.56 2.52 12.03
C ALA A 28 -6.10 1.55 10.98
N ALA A 29 -5.31 0.55 10.59
CA ALA A 29 -5.73 -0.48 9.64
C ALA A 29 -6.91 -1.32 10.15
N GLU A 30 -6.88 -1.76 11.42
CA GLU A 30 -7.99 -2.48 12.05
C GLU A 30 -9.31 -1.67 12.05
N ARG A 31 -9.21 -0.33 12.11
CA ARG A 31 -10.35 0.58 12.07
C ARG A 31 -10.74 1.00 10.65
N GLY A 32 -9.92 0.67 9.65
CA GLY A 32 -10.06 1.17 8.29
C GLY A 32 -9.85 2.69 8.16
N ASP A 33 -9.10 3.27 9.10
CA ASP A 33 -8.77 4.71 9.17
C ASP A 33 -7.67 5.04 8.17
N LEU A 34 -8.07 5.32 6.93
CA LEU A 34 -7.13 5.64 5.85
C LEU A 34 -6.44 6.99 6.07
N GLU A 35 -7.09 7.93 6.75
CA GLU A 35 -6.49 9.25 7.00
C GLU A 35 -5.31 9.12 7.96
N GLU A 36 -5.46 8.36 9.06
CA GLU A 36 -4.35 8.10 9.98
C GLU A 36 -3.21 7.34 9.29
N LEU A 37 -3.54 6.36 8.43
CA LEU A 37 -2.53 5.63 7.68
C LEU A 37 -1.74 6.56 6.75
N ARG A 38 -2.42 7.41 5.97
CA ARG A 38 -1.76 8.39 5.08
C ARG A 38 -0.84 9.33 5.87
N LEU A 39 -1.29 9.83 7.03
CA LEU A 39 -0.44 10.67 7.88
C LEU A 39 0.83 9.94 8.33
N LEU A 40 0.73 8.66 8.70
CA LEU A 40 1.89 7.86 9.07
C LEU A 40 2.80 7.58 7.86
N VAL A 41 2.24 7.40 6.65
CA VAL A 41 3.04 7.31 5.42
C VAL A 41 3.81 8.60 5.16
N ASP A 42 3.15 9.77 5.29
CA ASP A 42 3.77 11.08 5.14
C ASP A 42 4.92 11.30 6.16
N GLU A 43 4.83 10.66 7.32
CA GLU A 43 5.87 10.64 8.36
C GLU A 43 6.98 9.60 8.09
N GLY A 44 6.88 8.83 7.02
CA GLY A 44 7.87 7.83 6.58
C GLY A 44 7.66 6.43 7.16
N ASN A 45 6.47 6.11 7.68
CA ASN A 45 6.19 4.79 8.25
C ASN A 45 5.88 3.76 7.14
N GLU A 46 6.84 2.89 6.85
CA GLU A 46 6.71 1.83 5.83
C GLU A 46 5.59 0.82 6.15
N ASP A 47 5.39 0.48 7.42
CA ASP A 47 4.32 -0.43 7.85
C ASP A 47 2.92 0.15 7.56
N ALA A 48 2.76 1.47 7.71
CA ALA A 48 1.54 2.17 7.36
C ALA A 48 1.30 2.15 5.86
N ALA A 49 2.35 2.35 5.06
CA ALA A 49 2.25 2.31 3.60
C ALA A 49 1.82 0.93 3.10
N ASN A 50 2.39 -0.14 3.66
CA ASN A 50 2.01 -1.52 3.33
C ASN A 50 0.54 -1.81 3.70
N ARG A 51 0.09 -1.37 4.89
CA ARG A 51 -1.30 -1.55 5.33
C ARG A 51 -2.28 -0.74 4.51
N LEU A 52 -1.90 0.48 4.12
CA LEU A 52 -2.69 1.34 3.24
C LEU A 52 -2.82 0.71 1.85
N ALA A 53 -1.74 0.13 1.31
CA ALA A 53 -1.75 -0.62 0.06
C ALA A 53 -2.71 -1.82 0.12
N GLU A 54 -2.66 -2.62 1.20
CA GLU A 54 -3.59 -3.75 1.38
C GLU A 54 -5.06 -3.30 1.41
N LEU A 55 -5.37 -2.24 2.17
CA LEU A 55 -6.74 -1.72 2.27
C LEU A 55 -7.21 -1.10 0.95
N ALA A 56 -6.34 -0.36 0.25
CA ALA A 56 -6.62 0.17 -1.07
C ALA A 56 -6.93 -0.95 -2.07
N ALA A 57 -6.14 -2.02 -2.05
CA ALA A 57 -6.34 -3.20 -2.89
C ALA A 57 -7.68 -3.88 -2.62
N GLN A 58 -8.03 -4.08 -1.34
CA GLN A 58 -9.32 -4.65 -0.94
C GLN A 58 -10.50 -3.78 -1.40
N ARG A 59 -10.33 -2.45 -1.43
CA ARG A 59 -11.33 -1.49 -1.93
C ARG A 59 -11.31 -1.33 -3.45
N GLY A 60 -10.31 -1.89 -4.14
CA GLY A 60 -10.09 -1.70 -5.57
C GLY A 60 -9.70 -0.26 -5.93
N ASP A 61 -9.14 0.48 -4.97
CA ASP A 61 -8.70 1.86 -5.10
C ASP A 61 -7.35 1.92 -5.82
N LEU A 62 -7.42 1.99 -7.15
CA LEU A 62 -6.23 2.04 -8.00
C LEU A 62 -5.48 3.36 -7.90
N GLU A 63 -6.17 4.45 -7.53
CA GLU A 63 -5.54 5.76 -7.42
C GLU A 63 -4.63 5.80 -6.20
N GLU A 64 -5.11 5.33 -5.05
CA GLU A 64 -4.29 5.20 -3.84
C GLU A 64 -3.08 4.28 -4.06
N LEU A 65 -3.28 3.14 -4.73
CA LEU A 65 -2.19 2.23 -5.04
C LEU A 65 -1.14 2.88 -5.95
N ARG A 66 -1.55 3.65 -6.96
CA ARG A 66 -0.61 4.36 -7.83
C ARG A 66 0.21 5.40 -7.06
N LEU A 67 -0.43 6.18 -6.17
CA LEU A 67 0.27 7.14 -5.32
C LEU A 67 1.35 6.47 -4.46
N LEU A 68 1.01 5.35 -3.83
CA LEU A 68 1.96 4.57 -3.03
C LEU A 68 3.10 3.99 -3.89
N VAL A 69 2.83 3.57 -5.13
CA VAL A 69 3.88 3.14 -6.07
C VAL A 69 4.80 4.29 -6.44
N ASP A 70 4.25 5.48 -6.70
CA ASP A 70 5.03 6.67 -7.02
C ASP A 70 5.92 7.12 -5.83
N GLU A 71 5.51 6.79 -4.61
CA GLU A 71 6.29 6.95 -3.38
C GLU A 71 7.31 5.81 -3.12
N GLY A 72 7.31 4.79 -3.96
CA GLY A 72 8.26 3.66 -3.91
C GLY A 72 7.80 2.46 -3.09
N ASN A 73 6.51 2.35 -2.74
CA ASN A 73 6.00 1.21 -1.99
C ASN A 73 5.87 -0.04 -2.88
N GLU A 74 6.71 -1.05 -2.61
CA GLU A 74 6.75 -2.30 -3.37
C GLU A 74 5.47 -3.15 -3.23
N GLU A 75 4.85 -3.16 -2.05
CA GLU A 75 3.60 -3.91 -1.81
C GLU A 75 2.45 -3.32 -2.64
N ALA A 76 2.36 -1.99 -2.74
CA ALA A 76 1.39 -1.30 -3.58
C ALA A 76 1.59 -1.65 -5.05
N ALA A 77 2.84 -1.73 -5.52
CA ALA A 77 3.15 -2.12 -6.90
C ALA A 77 2.67 -3.55 -7.20
N ASN A 78 2.89 -4.48 -6.26
CA ASN A 78 2.42 -5.86 -6.38
C ASN A 78 0.89 -5.95 -6.41
N ARG A 79 0.21 -5.22 -5.51
CA ARG A 79 -1.26 -5.18 -5.47
C ARG A 79 -1.87 -4.55 -6.71
N LEU A 80 -1.27 -3.47 -7.20
CA LEU A 80 -1.69 -2.83 -8.44
C LEU A 80 -1.53 -3.76 -9.63
N ALA A 81 -0.42 -4.52 -9.70
CA ALA A 81 -0.20 -5.53 -10.72
C ALA A 81 -1.26 -6.65 -10.67
N GLU A 82 -1.56 -7.18 -9.49
CA GLU A 82 -2.60 -8.20 -9.29
C GLU A 82 -3.97 -7.71 -9.79
N LEU A 83 -4.38 -6.49 -9.42
CA LEU A 83 -5.65 -5.90 -9.84
C LEU A 83 -5.67 -5.58 -11.34
N ALA A 84 -4.57 -5.07 -11.89
CA ALA A 84 -4.44 -4.81 -13.32
C ALA A 84 -4.61 -6.12 -14.12
N ALA A 85 -3.96 -7.21 -13.70
CA ALA A 85 -4.11 -8.51 -14.33
C ALA A 85 -5.55 -9.04 -14.27
N GLN A 86 -6.23 -8.92 -13.12
CA GLN A 86 -7.63 -9.30 -12.98
C GLN A 86 -8.56 -8.50 -13.92
N ARG A 87 -8.22 -7.23 -14.20
CA ARG A 87 -8.96 -6.36 -15.11
C ARG A 87 -8.53 -6.49 -16.57
N GLY A 88 -7.49 -7.26 -16.86
CA GLY A 88 -6.88 -7.34 -18.19
C GLY A 88 -6.19 -6.04 -18.62
N ASP A 89 -5.78 -5.20 -17.68
CA ASP A 89 -5.10 -3.94 -17.94
C ASP A 89 -3.62 -4.17 -18.26
N VAL A 90 -3.38 -4.48 -19.54
CA VAL A 90 -2.05 -4.75 -20.08
C VAL A 90 -1.13 -3.53 -20.01
N GLU A 91 -1.67 -2.31 -20.14
CA GLU A 91 -0.86 -1.10 -20.15
C GLU A 91 -0.36 -0.75 -18.74
N GLU A 92 -1.20 -0.92 -17.71
CA GLU A 92 -0.77 -0.77 -16.32
C GLU A 92 0.30 -1.82 -15.96
N LEU A 93 0.13 -3.09 -16.38
CA LEU A 93 1.13 -4.12 -16.17
C LEU A 93 2.46 -3.79 -16.86
N LYS A 94 2.45 -3.29 -18.09
CA LYS A 94 3.68 -2.87 -18.79
C LYS A 94 4.37 -1.72 -18.06
N ARG A 95 3.63 -0.71 -17.61
CA ARG A 95 4.17 0.41 -16.83
C ARG A 95 4.91 -0.09 -15.60
N LEU A 96 4.28 -0.98 -14.83
CA LEU A 96 4.88 -1.56 -13.63
C LEU A 96 6.12 -2.40 -13.95
N VAL A 97 6.15 -3.10 -15.09
CA VAL A 97 7.36 -3.81 -15.56
C VAL A 97 8.49 -2.85 -15.88
N ASP A 98 8.20 -1.73 -16.54
CA ASP A 98 9.19 -0.70 -16.87
C ASP A 98 9.77 -0.04 -15.61
N GLU A 99 8.98 0.00 -14.53
CA GLU A 99 9.40 0.43 -13.19
C GLU A 99 10.12 -0.67 -12.38
N GLY A 100 10.26 -1.89 -12.94
CA GLY A 100 11.01 -2.99 -12.35
C GLY A 100 10.19 -3.95 -11.49
N ASN A 101 8.86 -3.93 -11.56
CA ASN A 101 8.01 -4.86 -10.80
C ASN A 101 7.99 -6.27 -11.42
N ASP A 102 8.65 -7.23 -10.76
CA ASP A 102 8.75 -8.62 -11.21
C ASP A 102 7.40 -9.37 -11.22
N VAL A 103 6.49 -9.02 -10.30
CA VAL A 103 5.15 -9.60 -10.23
C VAL A 103 4.35 -9.22 -11.48
N ALA A 104 4.41 -7.96 -11.89
CA ALA A 104 3.79 -7.45 -13.10
C ALA A 104 4.35 -8.15 -14.34
N ALA A 105 5.66 -8.39 -14.42
CA ALA A 105 6.28 -9.10 -15.54
C ALA A 105 5.74 -10.52 -15.70
N THR A 106 5.59 -11.21 -14.56
CA THR A 106 5.04 -12.56 -14.49
C THR A 106 3.57 -12.58 -14.92
N LEU A 107 2.77 -11.66 -14.40
CA LEU A 107 1.34 -11.55 -14.69
C LEU A 107 1.08 -11.17 -16.15
N LEU A 108 1.83 -10.22 -16.70
CA LEU A 108 1.76 -9.82 -18.11
C LEU A 108 2.03 -10.99 -19.05
N THR A 109 3.09 -11.76 -18.77
CA THR A 109 3.43 -12.95 -19.56
C THR A 109 2.32 -13.98 -19.53
N LYS A 110 1.72 -14.21 -18.36
CA LYS A 110 0.60 -15.15 -18.21
C LYS A 110 -0.63 -14.68 -18.98
N LEU A 111 -0.98 -13.41 -18.86
CA LEU A 111 -2.15 -12.82 -19.51
C LEU A 111 -2.06 -12.94 -21.04
N ILE A 112 -0.90 -12.61 -21.63
CA ILE A 112 -0.68 -12.72 -23.09
C ILE A 112 -0.82 -14.17 -23.58
N ARG A 113 -0.35 -15.14 -22.78
CA ARG A 113 -0.47 -16.57 -23.12
C ARG A 113 -1.91 -17.05 -23.06
N ASP A 114 -2.68 -16.58 -22.10
CA ASP A 114 -4.08 -16.99 -21.91
C ASP A 114 -5.00 -16.39 -23.00
N THR A 115 -4.58 -15.33 -23.69
CA THR A 115 -5.34 -14.66 -24.78
C THR A 115 -5.00 -15.12 -26.21
N ASN A 116 -4.01 -16.01 -26.40
CA ASN A 116 -3.60 -16.55 -27.70
C ASN A 116 -4.01 -18.03 -27.86
#